data_AF-A0A3S4M0D6-F1
#
_entry.id   AF-A0A3S4M0D6-F1
#
_cell.length_a   1.000
_cell.length_b   1.000
_cell.length_c   1.000
_cell.angle_alpha   90.00
_cell.angle_beta   90.00
_cell.angle_gamma   90.00
#
_symmetry.space_group_name_H-M   'P 1'
#
loop_
_entity.id
_entity.type
_entity.pdbx_description
1 polymer ?
#
loop_
_entity_poly.entity_id
_entity_poly.type
_entity_poly.pdbx_seq_one_letter_code
_entity_poly.pdbx_strand_id
1 'polypeptide(L)'
;MAGIGIHAWQYAQSCMLITVKCENAPGDSTWQQFTPTGPRAFLPLFDDWASLVWYDAPARIRQLQGLSMTQLQVEINQHFPARLGAVMPVAAGAFPLTRRHALQYAQPGLALVGDAAHTIHPLAGQGVNLGYRDVDALIDVLASARSYGESWASHSVLKRYQTRRMADNFMMQSGMDLFLCRVQQ
;
A
#
# COMPACT_ATOMS: atom_id res chain seq x y z
N MET A 1 25.80 1.87 0.36
CA MET A 1 24.55 1.72 -0.43
C MET A 1 24.82 0.74 -1.57
N ALA A 2 23.97 -0.27 -1.77
CA ALA A 2 24.24 -1.44 -2.64
C ALA A 2 24.14 -1.20 -4.17
N GLY A 3 24.06 0.04 -4.64
CA GLY A 3 24.07 0.36 -6.08
C GLY A 3 22.89 -0.21 -6.90
N ILE A 4 21.82 -0.67 -6.26
CA ILE A 4 20.63 -1.18 -6.94
C ILE A 4 19.90 0.01 -7.57
N GLY A 5 19.80 0.03 -8.90
CA GLY A 5 19.04 1.05 -9.63
C GLY A 5 17.56 1.00 -9.24
N ILE A 6 17.03 2.14 -8.78
CA ILE A 6 15.61 2.30 -8.47
C ILE A 6 15.03 3.21 -9.55
N HIS A 7 14.05 2.74 -10.34
CA HIS A 7 13.17 3.65 -11.04
C HIS A 7 12.11 4.12 -10.04
N ALA A 8 12.33 5.30 -9.46
CA ALA A 8 11.35 5.97 -8.63
C ALA A 8 10.49 6.85 -9.54
N TRP A 9 9.24 6.44 -9.77
CA TRP A 9 8.24 7.32 -10.34
C TRP A 9 7.44 7.88 -9.18
N GLN A 10 7.53 9.17 -8.97
CA GLN A 10 6.70 9.82 -7.95
C GLN A 10 5.28 9.83 -8.50
N TYR A 11 4.35 9.16 -7.82
CA TYR A 11 2.94 9.33 -8.18
C TYR A 11 2.60 10.82 -7.99
N ALA A 12 1.72 11.34 -8.86
CA ALA A 12 1.13 12.66 -8.68
C ALA A 12 0.08 12.67 -7.55
N GLN A 13 0.20 11.79 -6.56
CA GLN A 13 -0.76 11.57 -5.48
C GLN A 13 -0.05 11.40 -4.13
N SER A 14 -0.73 11.80 -3.06
CA SER A 14 -0.33 11.60 -1.68
C SER A 14 -1.48 10.94 -0.92
N CYS A 15 -1.18 10.34 0.22
CA CYS A 15 -2.15 9.66 1.06
C CYS A 15 -2.24 10.33 2.42
N MET A 16 -3.45 10.56 2.91
CA MET A 16 -3.72 10.99 4.28
C MET A 16 -4.46 9.88 5.02
N LEU A 17 -3.95 9.53 6.19
CA LEU A 17 -4.60 8.66 7.16
C LEU A 17 -5.26 9.54 8.21
N ILE A 18 -6.52 9.22 8.54
CA ILE A 18 -7.29 9.96 9.53
C ILE A 18 -7.86 8.95 10.51
N THR A 19 -7.43 9.02 11.77
CA THR A 19 -8.05 8.28 12.86
C THR A 19 -9.32 8.99 13.26
N VAL A 20 -10.45 8.29 13.18
CA VAL A 20 -11.77 8.82 13.53
C VAL A 20 -12.41 7.96 14.62
N LYS A 21 -13.24 8.61 15.43
CA LYS A 21 -14.18 7.93 16.32
C LYS A 21 -15.57 7.99 15.68
N CYS A 22 -16.20 6.84 15.52
CA CYS A 22 -17.54 6.69 15.00
C CYS A 22 -18.57 6.89 16.12
N GLU A 23 -19.76 7.37 15.78
CA GLU A 23 -20.88 7.45 16.72
C GLU A 23 -21.43 6.06 17.08
N ASN A 24 -21.42 5.14 16.11
CA ASN A 24 -21.84 3.75 16.28
C ASN A 24 -20.68 2.82 15.96
N ALA A 25 -20.74 1.59 16.47
CA ALA A 25 -19.77 0.55 16.16
C ALA A 25 -19.60 0.43 14.63
N PRO A 26 -18.38 0.57 14.10
CA PRO A 26 -18.12 0.70 12.66
C PRO A 26 -18.33 -0.60 11.89
N GLY A 27 -18.58 -1.71 12.60
CA GLY A 27 -18.78 -3.06 12.07
C GLY A 27 -17.47 -3.69 11.59
N ASP A 28 -17.56 -4.90 11.01
CA ASP A 28 -16.36 -5.66 10.60
C ASP A 28 -16.01 -5.51 9.11
N SER A 29 -16.73 -4.64 8.40
CA SER A 29 -16.58 -4.49 6.95
C SER A 29 -15.68 -3.31 6.59
N THR A 30 -14.58 -3.61 5.90
CA THR A 30 -13.80 -2.58 5.19
C THR A 30 -14.54 -2.16 3.92
N TRP A 31 -14.47 -0.88 3.60
CA TRP A 31 -15.00 -0.35 2.35
C TRP A 31 -13.93 0.46 1.63
N GLN A 32 -13.99 0.42 0.30
CA GLN A 32 -13.19 1.28 -0.56
C GLN A 32 -14.05 1.78 -1.72
N GLN A 33 -14.00 3.09 -1.97
CA GLN A 33 -14.58 3.75 -3.12
C GLN A 33 -13.47 4.31 -4.01
N PHE A 34 -13.58 4.07 -5.31
CA PHE A 34 -12.69 4.69 -6.29
C PHE A 34 -13.31 5.99 -6.78
N THR A 35 -12.51 7.07 -6.77
CA THR A 35 -12.90 8.38 -7.32
C THR A 35 -11.87 8.83 -8.35
N PRO A 36 -12.20 9.77 -9.25
CA PRO A 36 -11.24 10.29 -10.23
C PRO A 36 -9.97 10.89 -9.61
N THR A 37 -10.02 11.42 -8.39
CA THR A 37 -8.87 12.04 -7.72
C THR A 37 -8.04 11.05 -6.89
N GLY A 38 -8.55 9.83 -6.70
CA GLY A 38 -7.92 8.78 -5.91
C GLY A 38 -8.94 7.94 -5.12
N PRO A 39 -8.56 6.74 -4.64
CA PRO A 39 -9.45 5.97 -3.79
C PRO A 39 -9.68 6.63 -2.43
N ARG A 40 -10.76 6.23 -1.76
CA ARG A 40 -11.06 6.54 -0.37
C ARG A 40 -11.47 5.24 0.32
N ALA A 41 -10.93 4.98 1.51
CA ALA A 41 -11.20 3.75 2.24
C ALA A 41 -11.55 4.01 3.71
N PHE A 42 -12.30 3.08 4.28
CA PHE A 42 -12.69 3.03 5.69
C PHE A 42 -12.27 1.67 6.22
N LEU A 43 -11.49 1.70 7.29
CA LEU A 43 -11.03 0.52 7.98
C LEU A 43 -11.57 0.58 9.41
N PRO A 44 -12.58 -0.23 9.75
CA PRO A 44 -13.01 -0.34 11.14
C PRO A 44 -11.83 -0.85 11.99
N LEU A 45 -11.69 -0.28 13.17
CA LEU A 45 -10.75 -0.70 14.22
C LEU A 45 -11.56 -1.20 15.43
N PHE A 46 -10.87 -1.52 16.52
CA PHE A 46 -11.51 -1.98 17.74
C PHE A 46 -12.38 -0.87 18.39
N ASP A 47 -13.42 -1.27 19.12
CA ASP A 47 -14.46 -0.38 19.68
C ASP A 47 -15.12 0.51 18.60
N ASP A 48 -15.32 1.79 18.89
CA ASP A 48 -15.92 2.77 18.01
C ASP A 48 -14.87 3.52 17.18
N TRP A 49 -13.70 2.92 16.93
CA TRP A 49 -12.62 3.55 16.19
C TRP A 49 -12.59 3.09 14.74
N ALA A 50 -12.18 3.98 13.84
CA ALA A 50 -11.88 3.62 12.46
C ALA A 50 -10.72 4.46 11.91
N SER A 51 -10.11 3.97 10.84
CA SER A 51 -9.14 4.72 10.04
C SER A 51 -9.72 5.00 8.67
N LEU A 52 -9.77 6.28 8.31
CA LEU A 52 -10.01 6.71 6.94
C LEU A 52 -8.68 6.78 6.20
N VAL A 53 -8.71 6.40 4.93
CA VAL A 53 -7.58 6.55 4.02
C VAL A 53 -8.04 7.39 2.84
N TRP A 54 -7.39 8.52 2.61
CA TRP A 54 -7.74 9.49 1.58
C TRP A 54 -6.57 9.68 0.63
N TYR A 55 -6.77 9.31 -0.63
CA TYR A 55 -5.81 9.53 -1.71
C TYR A 55 -6.24 10.74 -2.52
N ASP A 56 -5.32 11.68 -2.74
CA ASP A 56 -5.59 12.85 -3.56
C ASP A 56 -4.28 13.47 -4.10
N ALA A 57 -4.39 14.52 -4.90
CA ALA A 57 -3.23 15.28 -5.36
C ALA A 57 -2.43 15.84 -4.15
N PRO A 58 -1.09 15.92 -4.22
CA PRO A 58 -0.26 16.39 -3.11
C PRO A 58 -0.65 17.77 -2.60
N ALA A 59 -1.10 18.67 -3.48
CA ALA A 59 -1.57 20.00 -3.09
C ALA A 59 -2.85 19.93 -2.24
N ARG A 60 -3.80 19.06 -2.61
CA ARG A 60 -5.04 18.85 -1.86
C ARG A 60 -4.77 18.19 -0.51
N ILE A 61 -3.90 17.18 -0.46
CA ILE A 61 -3.51 16.56 0.81
C ILE A 61 -2.83 17.57 1.75
N ARG A 62 -1.93 18.42 1.24
CA ARG A 62 -1.34 19.50 2.05
C ARG A 62 -2.38 20.49 2.57
N GLN A 63 -3.38 20.83 1.75
CA GLN A 63 -4.49 21.68 2.19
C GLN A 63 -5.26 21.00 3.34
N LEU A 64 -5.64 19.73 3.18
CA LEU A 64 -6.37 18.96 4.20
C LEU A 64 -5.58 18.83 5.51
N GLN A 65 -4.26 18.64 5.44
CA GLN A 65 -3.39 18.63 6.62
C GLN A 65 -3.34 19.96 7.37
N GLY A 66 -3.58 21.08 6.68
CA GLY A 66 -3.62 22.41 7.29
C GLY A 66 -4.96 22.75 7.95
N LEU A 67 -5.98 21.90 7.82
CA LEU A 67 -7.30 22.13 8.41
C LEU A 67 -7.31 21.76 9.90
N SER A 68 -8.15 22.47 10.66
CA SER A 68 -8.55 22.01 12.00
C SER A 68 -9.36 20.72 11.91
N MET A 69 -9.42 19.93 12.99
CA MET A 69 -10.19 18.68 13.01
C MET A 69 -11.68 18.91 12.69
N THR A 70 -12.27 20.02 13.15
CA THR A 70 -13.66 20.38 12.82
C THR A 70 -13.86 20.65 11.33
N GLN A 71 -12.91 21.35 10.68
CA GLN A 71 -12.95 21.58 9.24
C GLN A 71 -12.72 20.28 8.45
N LEU A 72 -11.79 19.44 8.93
CA LEU A 72 -11.54 18.12 8.34
C LEU A 72 -12.78 17.22 8.43
N GLN A 73 -13.55 17.31 9.52
CA GLN A 73 -14.81 16.58 9.66
C GLN A 73 -15.83 16.98 8.59
N VAL A 74 -15.93 18.28 8.26
CA VAL A 74 -16.79 18.76 7.18
C VAL A 74 -16.35 18.18 5.83
N GLU A 75 -15.05 18.18 5.54
CA GLU A 75 -14.48 17.59 4.32
C GLU A 75 -14.74 16.09 4.25
N ILE A 76 -14.58 15.36 5.36
CA ILE A 76 -14.90 13.92 5.44
C ILE A 76 -16.38 13.69 5.09
N ASN A 77 -17.31 14.43 5.71
CA ASN A 77 -18.75 14.24 5.48
C ASN A 77 -19.18 14.54 4.04
N GLN A 78 -18.47 15.43 3.34
CA GLN A 78 -18.74 15.76 1.94
C GLN A 78 -18.20 14.72 0.96
N HIS A 79 -17.09 14.06 1.31
CA HIS A 79 -16.32 13.24 0.40
C HIS A 79 -16.37 11.74 0.68
N PHE A 80 -16.74 11.34 1.89
CA PHE A 80 -17.03 9.96 2.26
C PHE A 80 -18.53 9.71 2.21
N PRO A 81 -18.95 8.48 1.89
CA PRO A 81 -20.36 8.16 1.74
C PRO A 81 -21.10 8.25 3.08
N ALA A 82 -22.33 8.76 3.06
CA ALA A 82 -23.16 8.96 4.25
C ALA A 82 -23.42 7.67 5.06
N ARG A 83 -23.22 6.49 4.46
CA ARG A 83 -23.31 5.18 5.14
C ARG A 83 -22.34 5.01 6.32
N LEU A 84 -21.31 5.84 6.42
CA LEU A 84 -20.38 5.82 7.57
C LEU A 84 -21.00 6.43 8.84
N GLY A 85 -22.12 7.14 8.71
CA GLY A 85 -22.72 7.89 9.81
C GLY A 85 -21.85 9.07 10.26
N ALA A 86 -22.06 9.55 11.47
CA ALA A 86 -21.25 10.60 12.05
C ALA A 86 -19.89 10.04 12.48
N VAL A 87 -18.82 10.61 11.93
CA VAL A 87 -17.44 10.32 12.31
C VAL A 87 -16.75 11.59 12.77
N MET A 88 -15.98 11.48 13.85
CA MET A 88 -15.23 12.59 14.43
C MET A 88 -13.73 12.33 14.26
N PRO A 89 -13.00 13.14 13.48
CA PRO A 89 -11.56 13.01 13.36
C PRO A 89 -10.85 13.38 14.67
N VAL A 90 -9.91 12.54 15.08
CA VAL A 90 -9.12 12.69 16.31
C VAL A 90 -7.66 13.00 15.99
N ALA A 91 -7.12 12.38 14.96
CA ALA A 91 -5.75 12.60 14.50
C ALA A 91 -5.65 12.36 13.00
N ALA A 92 -4.70 13.03 12.35
CA ALA A 92 -4.41 12.78 10.95
C ALA A 92 -2.92 12.92 10.65
N GLY A 93 -2.46 12.15 9.67
CA GLY A 93 -1.10 12.22 9.14
C GLY A 93 -1.11 11.94 7.64
N ALA A 94 -0.18 12.53 6.90
CA ALA A 94 -0.07 12.27 5.47
C ALA A 94 1.36 11.99 5.05
N PHE A 95 1.49 11.20 3.99
CA PHE A 95 2.77 10.82 3.41
C PHE A 95 2.68 10.80 1.88
N PRO A 96 3.77 11.15 1.19
CA PRO A 96 3.81 11.06 -0.27
C PRO A 96 3.81 9.59 -0.68
N LEU A 97 3.07 9.27 -1.76
CA LEU A 97 3.13 7.96 -2.37
C LEU A 97 4.23 7.95 -3.41
N THR A 98 5.27 7.14 -3.16
CA THR A 98 6.34 6.94 -4.14
C THR A 98 6.23 5.56 -4.72
N ARG A 99 6.02 5.43 -6.04
CA ARG A 99 6.18 4.13 -6.70
C ARG A 99 7.68 3.86 -6.78
N ARG A 100 8.18 2.89 -6.01
CA ARG A 100 9.53 2.39 -6.20
C ARG A 100 9.42 1.04 -6.87
N HIS A 101 9.92 0.97 -8.10
CA HIS A 101 10.20 -0.30 -8.75
C HIS A 101 11.71 -0.50 -8.67
N ALA A 102 12.15 -1.40 -7.78
CA ALA A 102 13.55 -1.81 -7.80
C ALA A 102 13.81 -2.60 -9.10
N LEU A 103 14.88 -2.30 -9.82
CA LEU A 103 15.21 -3.03 -11.06
C LEU A 103 15.83 -4.41 -10.77
N GLN A 104 16.29 -4.63 -9.54
CA GLN A 104 16.91 -5.87 -9.07
C GLN A 104 16.44 -6.15 -7.64
N TYR A 105 15.91 -7.36 -7.41
CA TYR A 105 15.43 -7.78 -6.08
C TYR A 105 16.46 -8.59 -5.30
N ALA A 106 17.55 -8.99 -5.95
CA ALA A 106 18.65 -9.72 -5.33
C ALA A 106 20.02 -9.37 -5.93
N GLN A 107 21.03 -9.34 -5.08
CA GLN A 107 22.46 -9.37 -5.39
C GLN A 107 23.12 -10.51 -4.59
N PRO A 108 24.36 -10.94 -4.90
CA PRO A 108 25.07 -11.90 -4.05
C PRO A 108 25.08 -11.44 -2.59
N GLY A 109 24.53 -12.25 -1.68
CA GLY A 109 24.42 -11.92 -0.25
C GLY A 109 23.38 -10.86 0.14
N LEU A 110 22.50 -10.42 -0.77
CA LEU A 110 21.50 -9.38 -0.49
C LEU A 110 20.17 -9.69 -1.21
N ALA A 111 19.06 -9.64 -0.48
CA ALA A 111 17.71 -9.74 -1.04
C ALA A 111 16.84 -8.59 -0.52
N LEU A 112 16.02 -8.01 -1.40
CA LEU A 112 15.03 -7.00 -1.06
C LEU A 112 13.65 -7.67 -0.85
N VAL A 113 12.94 -7.24 0.20
CA VAL A 113 11.67 -7.84 0.66
C VAL A 113 10.69 -6.70 1.00
N GLY A 114 9.41 -6.86 0.69
CA GLY A 114 8.34 -5.92 1.04
C GLY A 114 8.36 -4.63 0.21
N ASP A 115 8.03 -3.50 0.87
CA ASP A 115 8.01 -2.15 0.26
C ASP A 115 9.37 -1.71 -0.31
N ALA A 116 10.46 -2.41 0.05
CA ALA A 116 11.78 -2.21 -0.54
C ALA A 116 11.93 -2.83 -1.95
N ALA A 117 11.09 -3.81 -2.30
CA ALA A 117 11.07 -4.48 -3.60
C ALA A 117 9.93 -3.98 -4.50
N HIS A 118 8.73 -3.72 -3.95
CA HIS A 118 7.56 -3.29 -4.70
C HIS A 118 6.79 -2.19 -3.97
N THR A 119 6.52 -1.06 -4.63
CA THR A 119 5.40 -0.19 -4.23
C THR A 119 4.28 -0.36 -5.25
N ILE A 120 3.34 -1.25 -4.97
CA ILE A 120 2.09 -1.38 -5.73
C ILE A 120 1.08 -0.37 -5.14
N HIS A 121 0.23 0.21 -6.00
CA HIS A 121 -0.84 1.13 -5.63
C HIS A 121 -1.47 0.68 -4.31
N PRO A 122 -1.36 1.45 -3.20
CA PRO A 122 -1.75 0.92 -1.91
C PRO A 122 -3.27 0.84 -1.89
N LEU A 123 -3.81 -0.35 -2.14
CA LEU A 123 -5.11 -0.73 -1.62
C LEU A 123 -4.94 -0.75 -0.09
N ALA A 124 -5.77 0.02 0.62
CA ALA A 124 -5.59 0.23 2.05
C ALA A 124 -5.49 -1.13 2.79
N GLY A 125 -4.41 -1.33 3.55
CA GLY A 125 -4.16 -2.57 4.28
C GLY A 125 -3.46 -3.71 3.50
N GLN A 126 -3.05 -3.53 2.25
CA GLN A 126 -2.39 -4.59 1.46
C GLN A 126 -0.85 -4.60 1.51
N GLY A 127 -0.19 -3.50 1.90
CA GLY A 127 1.28 -3.41 1.91
C GLY A 127 1.96 -4.43 2.85
N VAL A 128 1.40 -4.61 4.04
CA VAL A 128 1.88 -5.61 5.02
C VAL A 128 1.65 -7.04 4.54
N ASN A 129 0.49 -7.32 3.94
CA ASN A 129 0.19 -8.64 3.38
C ASN A 129 1.12 -9.01 2.22
N LEU A 130 1.52 -8.04 1.40
CA LEU A 130 2.51 -8.25 0.35
C LEU A 130 3.89 -8.55 0.93
N GLY A 131 4.28 -7.84 2.00
CA GLY A 131 5.51 -8.11 2.76
C GLY A 131 5.54 -9.50 3.40
N TYR A 132 4.44 -9.98 3.98
CA TYR A 132 4.37 -11.34 4.52
C TYR A 132 4.52 -12.41 3.43
N ARG A 133 3.92 -12.21 2.25
CA ARG A 133 4.09 -13.12 1.10
C ARG A 133 5.51 -13.13 0.55
N ASP A 134 6.20 -11.98 0.58
CA ASP A 134 7.62 -11.91 0.21
C ASP A 134 8.49 -12.70 1.21
N VAL A 135 8.22 -12.58 2.51
CA VAL A 135 8.94 -13.31 3.56
C VAL A 135 8.72 -14.83 3.42
N ASP A 136 7.48 -15.27 3.21
CA ASP A 136 7.12 -16.68 3.05
C ASP A 136 7.84 -17.30 1.83
N ALA A 137 7.80 -16.60 0.68
CA ALA A 137 8.50 -17.03 -0.52
C ALA A 137 10.03 -17.05 -0.36
N LEU A 138 10.60 -16.15 0.45
CA LEU A 138 12.03 -16.13 0.75
C LEU A 138 12.41 -17.31 1.68
N ILE A 139 11.61 -17.58 2.70
CA ILE A 139 11.81 -18.71 3.62
C ILE A 139 11.81 -20.03 2.84
N ASP A 140 10.82 -20.24 1.95
CA ASP A 140 10.74 -21.42 1.07
C ASP A 140 12.04 -21.67 0.29
N VAL A 141 12.55 -20.61 -0.35
CA VAL A 141 13.74 -20.68 -1.20
C VAL A 141 14.99 -20.97 -0.37
N LEU A 142 15.13 -20.32 0.80
CA LEU A 142 16.28 -20.53 1.68
C LEU A 142 16.24 -21.90 2.38
N ALA A 143 15.06 -22.35 2.80
CA ALA A 143 14.87 -23.67 3.41
C ALA A 143 15.20 -24.79 2.40
N SER A 144 14.75 -24.63 1.16
CA SER A 144 15.09 -25.55 0.07
C SER A 144 16.59 -25.54 -0.24
N ALA A 145 17.22 -24.36 -0.36
CA ALA A 145 18.66 -24.28 -0.58
C ALA A 145 19.45 -24.99 0.54
N ARG A 146 19.03 -24.84 1.80
CA ARG A 146 19.64 -25.52 2.94
C ARG A 146 19.47 -27.04 2.87
N SER A 147 18.31 -27.55 2.48
CA SER A 147 18.07 -29.00 2.40
C SER A 147 18.88 -29.68 1.29
N TYR A 148 19.17 -28.98 0.20
CA TYR A 148 20.03 -29.46 -0.89
C TYR A 148 21.52 -29.14 -0.70
N GLY A 149 21.93 -28.55 0.44
CA GLY A 149 23.32 -28.19 0.72
C GLY A 149 23.86 -27.03 -0.13
N GLU A 150 22.97 -26.26 -0.75
CA GLU A 150 23.34 -25.09 -1.55
C GLU A 150 23.75 -23.92 -0.66
N SER A 151 24.67 -23.07 -1.16
CA SER A 151 24.97 -21.81 -0.50
C SER A 151 23.77 -20.86 -0.62
N TRP A 152 23.03 -20.75 0.48
CA TRP A 152 21.84 -19.90 0.64
C TRP A 152 22.02 -18.43 0.27
N ALA A 153 23.24 -17.88 0.41
CA ALA A 153 23.57 -16.50 0.01
C ALA A 153 23.97 -16.37 -1.47
N SER A 154 24.06 -17.48 -2.20
CA SER A 154 24.47 -17.48 -3.61
C SER A 154 23.46 -16.77 -4.49
N HIS A 155 23.97 -16.11 -5.53
CA HIS A 155 23.14 -15.40 -6.49
C HIS A 155 22.13 -16.32 -7.19
N SER A 156 22.48 -17.58 -7.45
CA SER A 156 21.59 -18.56 -8.07
C SER A 156 20.37 -18.87 -7.19
N VAL A 157 20.55 -19.00 -5.87
CA VAL A 157 19.46 -19.22 -4.91
C VAL A 157 18.59 -17.97 -4.79
N LEU A 158 19.19 -16.80 -4.60
CA LEU A 158 18.45 -15.54 -4.45
C LEU A 158 17.74 -15.10 -5.75
N LYS A 159 18.25 -15.51 -6.92
CA LYS A 159 17.59 -15.30 -8.21
C LYS A 159 16.29 -16.11 -8.34
N ARG A 160 16.19 -17.30 -7.71
CA ARG A 160 14.94 -18.09 -7.67
C ARG A 160 13.84 -17.32 -6.96
N TYR A 161 14.16 -16.69 -5.83
CA TYR A 161 13.26 -15.78 -5.12
C TYR A 161 12.83 -14.60 -6.02
N GLN A 162 13.79 -13.92 -6.66
CA GLN A 162 13.52 -12.81 -7.57
C GLN A 162 12.61 -13.21 -8.75
N THR A 163 12.83 -14.38 -9.38
CA THR A 163 12.00 -14.87 -10.50
C THR A 163 10.58 -15.19 -10.06
N ARG A 164 10.39 -15.85 -8.90
CA ARG A 164 9.06 -16.19 -8.36
C ARG A 164 8.26 -14.91 -8.08
N ARG A 165 8.89 -13.89 -7.48
CA ARG A 165 8.23 -12.62 -7.17
C ARG A 165 8.03 -11.71 -8.39
N MET A 166 8.96 -11.68 -9.35
CA MET A 166 8.72 -10.94 -10.60
C MET A 166 7.54 -11.50 -11.41
N ALA A 167 7.35 -12.82 -11.45
CA ALA A 167 6.20 -13.44 -12.12
C ALA A 167 4.87 -13.05 -11.45
N ASP A 168 4.79 -13.11 -10.12
CA ASP A 168 3.60 -12.69 -9.37
C ASP A 168 3.28 -11.20 -9.56
N ASN A 169 4.31 -10.34 -9.58
CA ASN A 169 4.13 -8.91 -9.80
C ASN A 169 3.74 -8.55 -11.22
N PHE A 170 4.22 -9.29 -12.22
CA PHE A 170 3.82 -9.11 -13.61
C PHE A 170 2.34 -9.45 -13.80
N MET A 171 1.85 -10.52 -13.15
CA MET A 171 0.43 -10.86 -13.15
C MET A 171 -0.44 -9.81 -12.42
N MET A 172 -0.01 -9.29 -11.27
CA MET A 172 -0.73 -8.23 -10.57
C MET A 172 -0.74 -6.89 -11.34
N GLN A 173 0.36 -6.50 -11.99
CA GLN A 173 0.41 -5.27 -12.80
C GLN A 173 -0.51 -5.38 -14.03
N SER A 174 -0.53 -6.53 -14.70
CA SER A 174 -1.40 -6.77 -15.86
C SER A 174 -2.89 -6.73 -15.50
N GLY A 175 -3.27 -7.20 -14.30
CA GLY A 175 -4.65 -7.13 -13.81
C GLY A 175 -5.10 -5.71 -13.45
N MET A 176 -4.20 -4.88 -12.92
CA MET A 176 -4.52 -3.51 -12.53
C MET A 176 -4.60 -2.55 -13.73
N ASP A 177 -3.76 -2.74 -14.76
CA ASP A 177 -3.85 -1.98 -16.01
C ASP A 177 -5.16 -2.28 -16.77
N LEU A 178 -5.64 -3.53 -16.75
CA LEU A 178 -6.92 -3.91 -17.36
C LEU A 178 -8.12 -3.31 -16.63
N PHE A 179 -8.06 -3.21 -15.30
CA PHE A 179 -9.12 -2.58 -14.49
C PHE A 179 -9.16 -1.05 -14.65
N LEU A 180 -7.99 -0.40 -14.72
CA LEU A 180 -7.89 1.05 -14.92
C LEU A 180 -8.37 1.47 -16.31
N CYS A 181 -8.10 0.67 -17.35
CA CYS A 181 -8.55 0.94 -18.72
C CYS A 181 -10.10 0.86 -18.86
N ARG A 182 -10.78 0.12 -17.97
CA ARG A 182 -12.24 -0.07 -18.00
C ARG A 182 -13.03 0.98 -17.21
N VAL A 183 -12.37 1.77 -16.36
CA VAL A 183 -13.00 2.83 -15.55
C VAL A 183 -12.88 4.21 -16.23
N GLN A 184 -12.14 4.31 -17.33
CA GLN A 184 -12.00 5.53 -18.15
C GLN A 184 -12.83 5.53 -19.45
N GLN A 185 -13.77 4.59 -19.62
CA GLN A 185 -14.77 4.63 -20.70
C GLN A 185 -16.18 4.83 -20.15
#